data_AF-A0A9Q2FNK2-F1
#
_entry.id   AF-A0A9Q2FNK2-F1
#
_cell.length_a   1.000
_cell.length_b   1.000
_cell.length_c   1.000
_cell.angle_alpha   90.00
_cell.angle_beta   90.00
_cell.angle_gamma   90.00
#
_symmetry.space_group_name_H-M   'P 1'
#
loop_
_entity.id
_entity.type
_entity.pdbx_description
1 polymer ?
#
loop_
_entity_poly.entity_id
_entity_poly.type
_entity_poly.pdbx_seq_one_letter_code
_entity_poly.pdbx_strand_id
1 'polypeptide(L)'
;MSLYWIGAVLVGLTAVLFARFGDQCAELRTRFVTWHPWAMLVLAPAGFAFITWMTRTLFKGSQGSGIPQTIATLHMGNYTVVDRILTLRIAAGKIILTCLGLVCGAS
;
A
#
# COMPACT_ATOMS: atom_id res chain seq x y z
N MET A 1 13.03 25.89 10.47
CA MET A 1 13.19 24.91 11.58
C MET A 1 11.87 24.21 11.90
N SER A 2 10.79 24.96 12.21
CA SER A 2 9.47 24.42 12.59
C SER A 2 8.81 23.49 11.56
N LEU A 3 8.96 23.79 10.26
CA LEU A 3 8.38 22.99 9.18
C LEU A 3 8.90 21.54 9.15
N TYR A 4 10.19 21.34 9.47
CA TYR A 4 10.79 20.00 9.50
C TYR A 4 10.25 19.13 10.63
N TRP A 5 10.04 19.73 11.80
CA TRP A 5 9.47 19.04 12.96
C TRP A 5 8.02 18.61 12.71
N ILE A 6 7.21 19.50 12.13
CA ILE A 6 5.82 19.19 11.76
C ILE A 6 5.78 18.06 10.73
N GLY A 7 6.66 18.11 9.72
CA GLY A 7 6.79 17.04 8.74
C GLY A 7 7.16 15.70 9.36
N ALA A 8 8.15 15.68 10.26
CA ALA A 8 8.58 14.46 10.95
C ALA A 8 7.45 13.83 11.79
N VAL A 9 6.68 14.66 12.52
CA VAL A 9 5.53 14.19 13.31
C VAL A 9 4.45 13.60 12.41
N LEU A 10 4.12 14.26 11.29
CA LEU A 10 3.12 13.76 10.35
C LEU A 10 3.53 12.42 9.73
N VAL A 11 4.79 12.27 9.33
CA VAL A 11 5.31 10.99 8.81
C VAL A 11 5.22 9.90 9.86
N GLY A 12 5.64 10.19 11.10
CA GLY A 12 5.54 9.25 12.22
C GLY A 12 4.10 8.80 12.48
N LEU A 13 3.16 9.73 12.52
CA LEU A 13 1.74 9.43 12.73
C LEU A 13 1.20 8.54 11.59
N THR A 14 1.56 8.85 10.35
CA THR A 14 1.13 8.08 9.18
C THR A 14 1.68 6.65 9.22
N ALA A 15 2.93 6.47 9.64
CA ALA A 15 3.56 5.16 9.80
C ALA A 15 2.88 4.32 10.89
N VAL A 16 2.55 4.93 12.03
CA VAL A 16 1.83 4.24 13.13
C VAL A 16 0.41 3.84 12.70
N LEU A 17 -0.31 4.73 12.01
CA LEU A 17 -1.63 4.40 11.47
C LEU A 17 -1.55 3.25 10.47
N PHE A 18 -0.54 3.25 9.60
CA PHE A 18 -0.32 2.17 8.65
C PHE A 18 -0.05 0.82 9.32
N ALA A 19 0.80 0.81 10.35
CA ALA A 19 1.05 -0.39 11.15
C ALA A 19 -0.24 -0.93 11.81
N ARG A 20 -1.04 -0.04 12.42
CA ARG A 20 -2.34 -0.39 13.02
C ARG A 20 -3.31 -1.00 12.02
N PHE A 21 -3.36 -0.50 10.78
CA PHE A 21 -4.19 -1.10 9.74
C PHE A 21 -3.68 -2.49 9.34
N GLY A 22 -2.35 -2.68 9.30
CA GLY A 22 -1.74 -3.99 9.08
C GLY A 22 -2.16 -5.03 10.13
N ASP A 23 -2.12 -4.66 11.41
CA ASP A 23 -2.55 -5.52 12.51
C ASP A 23 -4.03 -5.90 12.38
N GLN A 24 -4.90 -4.92 12.08
CA GLN A 24 -6.34 -5.19 11.86
C GLN A 24 -6.60 -6.12 10.67
N CYS A 25 -5.82 -5.98 9.60
CA CYS A 25 -5.91 -6.88 8.45
C CYS A 25 -5.49 -8.31 8.81
N ALA A 26 -4.46 -8.46 9.62
CA ALA A 26 -4.01 -9.76 10.12
C ALA A 26 -5.07 -10.41 11.05
N GLU A 27 -5.68 -9.64 11.95
CA GLU A 27 -6.80 -10.13 12.77
C GLU A 27 -8.02 -10.53 11.95
N LEU A 28 -8.37 -9.74 10.94
CA LEU A 28 -9.50 -10.06 10.06
C LEU A 28 -9.23 -11.37 9.31
N ARG A 29 -8.01 -11.54 8.81
CA ARG A 29 -7.55 -12.77 8.16
C ARG A 29 -7.64 -13.97 9.10
N THR A 30 -7.17 -13.87 10.34
CA THR A 30 -7.23 -14.98 11.30
C THR A 30 -8.68 -15.35 11.63
N ARG A 31 -9.60 -14.37 11.71
CA ARG A 31 -11.05 -14.66 11.84
C ARG A 31 -11.60 -15.46 10.66
N PHE A 32 -11.23 -15.12 9.43
CA PHE A 32 -11.64 -15.90 8.25
C PHE A 32 -11.07 -17.32 8.25
N VAL A 33 -9.80 -17.49 8.60
CA VAL A 33 -9.13 -18.80 8.65
C VAL A 33 -9.68 -19.68 9.77
N THR A 34 -9.95 -19.11 10.95
CA THR A 34 -10.53 -19.85 12.08
C THR A 34 -11.97 -20.27 11.84
N TRP A 35 -12.74 -19.49 11.08
CA TRP A 35 -14.10 -19.85 10.70
C TRP A 35 -14.13 -20.96 9.64
N HIS A 36 -13.26 -20.89 8.63
CA HIS A 36 -13.14 -21.94 7.61
C HIS A 36 -11.69 -22.05 7.09
N PRO A 37 -10.94 -23.12 7.45
CA PRO A 37 -9.51 -23.22 7.11
C PRO A 37 -9.22 -23.19 5.61
N TRP A 38 -10.20 -23.58 4.78
CA TRP A 38 -10.06 -23.64 3.33
C TRP A 38 -10.49 -22.33 2.65
N ALA A 39 -11.00 -21.33 3.39
CA ALA A 39 -11.44 -20.06 2.82
C ALA A 39 -10.30 -19.35 2.05
N MET A 40 -9.06 -19.47 2.53
CA MET A 40 -7.90 -18.88 1.86
C MET A 40 -7.62 -19.48 0.48
N LEU A 41 -8.02 -20.72 0.21
CA LEU A 41 -7.80 -21.35 -1.08
C LEU A 41 -8.52 -20.59 -2.22
N VAL A 42 -9.64 -19.94 -1.90
CA VAL A 42 -10.40 -19.10 -2.83
C VAL A 42 -10.07 -17.62 -2.63
N LEU A 43 -9.96 -17.19 -1.37
CA LEU A 43 -9.80 -15.78 -1.03
C LEU A 43 -8.45 -15.21 -1.44
N ALA A 44 -7.36 -15.99 -1.36
CA ALA A 44 -6.04 -15.57 -1.82
C ALA A 44 -6.00 -15.33 -3.33
N PRO A 45 -6.33 -16.30 -4.22
CA PRO A 45 -6.26 -16.07 -5.66
C PRO A 45 -7.26 -15.00 -6.13
N ALA A 46 -8.48 -14.97 -5.59
CA ALA A 46 -9.46 -13.93 -5.92
C ALA A 46 -8.99 -12.55 -5.47
N GLY A 47 -8.42 -12.47 -4.26
CA GLY A 47 -7.87 -11.26 -3.68
C GLY A 47 -6.68 -10.71 -4.47
N PHE A 48 -5.71 -11.55 -4.83
CA PHE A 48 -4.58 -11.14 -5.66
C PHE A 48 -5.00 -10.73 -7.07
N ALA A 49 -5.97 -11.42 -7.66
CA ALA A 49 -6.55 -11.01 -8.94
C ALA A 49 -7.20 -9.62 -8.85
N PHE A 50 -7.98 -9.38 -7.78
CA PHE A 50 -8.61 -8.09 -7.51
C PHE A 50 -7.59 -6.97 -7.25
N ILE A 51 -6.56 -7.23 -6.44
CA ILE A 51 -5.43 -6.32 -6.19
C ILE A 51 -4.74 -5.97 -7.51
N THR A 52 -4.44 -6.96 -8.34
CA THR A 52 -3.79 -6.76 -9.64
C THR A 52 -4.66 -5.92 -10.57
N TRP A 53 -5.97 -6.18 -10.59
CA TRP A 53 -6.93 -5.41 -11.36
C TRP A 53 -6.97 -3.94 -10.87
N MET A 54 -7.15 -3.69 -9.58
CA MET A 54 -7.15 -2.34 -9.00
C MET A 54 -5.84 -1.58 -9.28
N THR A 55 -4.70 -2.26 -9.14
CA THR A 55 -3.37 -1.69 -9.44
C THR A 55 -3.29 -1.22 -10.90
N ARG A 56 -3.89 -1.97 -11.83
CA ARG A 56 -3.86 -1.67 -13.27
C ARG A 56 -4.94 -0.68 -13.72
N THR A 57 -6.08 -0.60 -13.04
CA THR A 57 -7.20 0.27 -13.44
C THR A 57 -7.21 1.60 -12.69
N LEU A 58 -7.19 1.56 -11.36
CA LEU A 58 -7.37 2.72 -10.48
C LEU A 58 -6.04 3.40 -10.12
N PHE A 59 -4.99 2.60 -9.92
CA PHE A 59 -3.68 3.07 -9.45
C PHE A 59 -2.58 2.90 -10.49
N LYS A 60 -2.87 3.21 -11.77
CA LYS A 60 -1.86 3.23 -12.85
C LYS A 60 -0.64 4.07 -12.42
N GLY A 61 0.55 3.47 -12.40
CA GLY A 61 1.79 4.08 -11.90
C GLY A 61 2.25 3.57 -10.52
N SER A 62 1.39 2.88 -9.76
CA SER A 62 1.77 2.21 -8.51
C SER A 62 2.52 0.88 -8.71
N GLN A 63 2.74 0.46 -9.96
CA GLN A 63 3.39 -0.79 -10.31
C GLN A 63 4.89 -0.77 -9.97
N GLY A 64 5.36 -1.85 -9.35
CA GLY A 64 6.75 -1.96 -8.90
C GLY A 64 7.00 -1.34 -7.51
N SER A 65 8.23 -1.47 -7.02
CA SER A 65 8.58 -1.01 -5.67
C SER A 65 8.68 0.52 -5.61
N GLY A 66 8.18 1.10 -4.52
CA GLY A 66 8.26 2.55 -4.28
C GLY A 66 9.68 3.06 -4.07
N ILE A 67 10.60 2.23 -3.59
CA ILE A 67 11.98 2.65 -3.33
C ILE A 67 12.72 2.95 -4.64
N PRO A 68 12.78 2.05 -5.64
CA PRO A 68 13.33 2.37 -6.96
C PRO A 68 12.64 3.55 -7.65
N GLN A 69 11.31 3.67 -7.53
CA GLN A 69 10.57 4.81 -8.10
C GLN A 69 11.02 6.13 -7.49
N THR A 70 11.15 6.18 -6.16
CA THR A 70 11.58 7.38 -5.43
C THR A 70 13.03 7.73 -5.77
N ILE A 71 13.92 6.74 -5.82
CA ILE A 71 15.32 6.92 -6.23
C ILE A 71 15.39 7.43 -7.67
N ALA A 72 14.59 6.87 -8.59
CA ALA A 72 14.55 7.33 -9.97
C ALA A 72 14.07 8.78 -10.09
N THR A 73 13.05 9.18 -9.31
CA THR A 73 12.57 10.58 -9.31
C THR A 73 13.62 11.58 -8.80
N LEU A 74 14.51 11.19 -7.88
CA LEU A 74 15.60 12.04 -7.41
C LEU A 74 16.64 12.35 -8.52
N HIS A 75 16.74 11.50 -9.54
CA HIS A 75 17.65 11.66 -10.67
C HIS A 75 16.98 12.29 -11.91
N MET A 76 15.66 12.54 -11.87
CA MET A 76 14.92 13.12 -13.00
C MET A 76 14.85 14.65 -12.87
N GLY A 77 15.40 15.38 -13.84
CA GLY A 77 15.34 16.85 -13.89
C GLY A 77 13.98 17.43 -14.31
N ASN A 78 12.96 16.59 -14.54
CA ASN A 78 11.65 17.03 -15.03
C ASN A 78 10.55 16.85 -13.97
N TYR A 79 10.28 17.92 -13.23
CA TYR A 79 9.36 17.95 -12.08
C TYR A 79 7.91 17.54 -12.42
N THR A 80 7.46 17.73 -13.67
CA THR A 80 6.11 17.31 -14.11
C THR A 80 5.93 15.79 -14.15
N VAL A 81 7.02 15.03 -14.38
CA VAL A 81 7.00 13.56 -14.37
C VAL A 81 7.04 13.04 -12.93
N VAL A 82 7.79 13.72 -12.05
CA VAL A 82 7.87 13.38 -10.62
C VAL A 82 6.52 13.54 -9.93
N ASP A 83 5.82 14.65 -10.15
CA ASP A 83 4.52 14.93 -9.51
C ASP A 83 3.42 13.93 -9.91
N ARG A 84 3.53 13.39 -11.14
CA ARG A 84 2.63 12.36 -11.66
C ARG A 84 2.92 10.95 -11.10
N ILE A 85 4.15 10.70 -10.66
CA ILE A 85 4.57 9.41 -10.08
C ILE A 85 4.39 9.42 -8.54
N LEU A 86 4.50 10.60 -7.91
CA LEU A 86 4.45 10.77 -6.45
C LEU A 86 3.14 11.39 -5.95
N THR A 87 2.04 11.19 -6.68
CA THR A 87 0.75 11.76 -6.28
C THR A 87 0.21 11.07 -5.02
N LEU A 88 -0.44 11.84 -4.13
CA LEU A 88 -1.10 11.33 -2.92
C LEU A 88 -2.05 10.15 -3.20
N ARG A 89 -2.66 10.12 -4.39
CA ARG A 89 -3.50 9.01 -4.87
C ARG A 89 -2.75 7.68 -4.99
N ILE A 90 -1.49 7.71 -5.45
CA ILE A 90 -0.65 6.53 -5.59
C ILE A 90 -0.18 6.05 -4.21
N ALA A 91 0.15 6.98 -3.31
CA ALA A 91 0.52 6.67 -1.92
C ALA A 91 -0.64 6.01 -1.16
N ALA A 92 -1.84 6.60 -1.21
CA ALA A 92 -3.04 6.03 -0.63
C ALA A 92 -3.38 4.66 -1.25
N GLY A 93 -3.23 4.53 -2.58
CA GLY A 93 -3.39 3.27 -3.29
C GLY A 93 -2.47 2.17 -2.76
N LYS A 94 -1.18 2.48 -2.54
CA LYS A 94 -0.24 1.52 -1.97
C LYS A 94 -0.65 1.06 -0.58
N ILE A 95 -1.09 1.96 0.29
CA ILE A 95 -1.59 1.60 1.63
C ILE A 95 -2.76 0.62 1.53
N ILE A 96 -3.76 0.93 0.71
CA ILE A 96 -4.95 0.09 0.52
C ILE A 96 -4.57 -1.27 -0.07
N LEU A 97 -3.76 -1.30 -1.13
CA LEU A 97 -3.34 -2.53 -1.79
C LEU A 97 -2.50 -3.41 -0.85
N THR A 98 -1.65 -2.83 -0.01
CA THR A 98 -0.90 -3.59 1.00
C THR A 98 -1.84 -4.17 2.05
N CYS A 99 -2.80 -3.38 2.57
CA CYS A 99 -3.81 -3.89 3.51
C CYS A 99 -4.61 -5.05 2.91
N LEU A 100 -5.09 -4.92 1.67
CA LEU A 100 -5.78 -6.00 0.95
C LEU A 100 -4.88 -7.23 0.80
N GLY A 101 -3.61 -7.05 0.42
CA GLY A 101 -2.64 -8.13 0.34
C GLY A 101 -2.49 -8.87 1.67
N LEU A 102 -2.38 -8.13 2.78
CA LEU A 102 -2.30 -8.71 4.12
C LEU A 102 -3.53 -9.54 4.47
N VAL A 103 -4.74 -9.08 4.14
CA VAL A 103 -5.98 -9.86 4.34
C VAL A 103 -5.97 -11.13 3.48
N CYS A 104 -5.44 -11.05 2.26
CA CYS A 104 -5.39 -12.17 1.31
C CYS A 104 -4.27 -13.18 1.59
N GLY A 105 -3.43 -12.94 2.60
CA GLY A 105 -2.34 -13.86 2.99
C GLY A 105 -1.01 -13.58 2.30
N ALA A 106 -0.74 -12.34 1.86
CA ALA A 106 0.56 -11.93 1.34
C ALA A 106 1.67 -11.82 2.42
N SER A 107 1.45 -12.34 3.63
CA SER A 107 2.30 -12.21 4.83
C SER A 107 2.49 -13.53 5.54
#